data_AF-A0A3D2VJA3-F1
#
_entry.id   AF-A0A3D2VJA3-F1
#
_cell.length_a   1.000
_cell.length_b   1.000
_cell.length_c   1.000
_cell.angle_alpha   90.00
_cell.angle_beta   90.00
_cell.angle_gamma   90.00
#
_symmetry.space_group_name_H-M   'P 1'
#
loop_
_entity.id
_entity.type
_entity.pdbx_description
1 polymer ?
#
loop_
_entity_poly.entity_id
_entity_poly.type
_entity_poly.pdbx_seq_one_letter_code
_entity_poly.pdbx_strand_id
1 'polypeptide(L)'
;MAALEAQVVAARNYAFAKYTAGIRQGCWCHVFDTTADQVYVGYGKEVGLAGDRWRTAVANTSPTATTGQMVLYRGSPVQTFFFDSSAGRTEDSADIWGSAQPWLKSVDDHWSRDAKYNPGFSSWGPLVRTQAAVASAFGLKDVARLTVTASNASGSPRTITATSSSGATATLSGLAMTARLGLTSHWNYRTGGVDPMAPRPVKPAPSTPVPTTPAPTTPPALAKDPIAASVAASAAVPLASRTIVIAAVPSATAVDQWVAMPLASSLRAPMLYTLPVGMSRAVAAEIHRRTPTTAYLIGSTTSVPQLIEQQLRKAGVTAIIRISAADRYSMSVAVASAMRTPKGRSVMVVNGRDTKSLNAVAPIAARTGRPVLLVRATSVPFGVGAFLSTHKPRTTTVSGPVGQVSDSVIRLLPNAVRAL
;
A
#
# COMPACT_ATOMS: atom_id res chain seq x y z
N MET A 1 -7.87 2.34 -27.29
CA MET A 1 -6.82 3.38 -27.13
C MET A 1 -7.35 4.62 -26.43
N ALA A 2 -8.48 5.18 -26.88
CA ALA A 2 -9.15 6.34 -26.26
C ALA A 2 -9.20 6.37 -24.72
N ALA A 3 -9.50 5.24 -24.05
CA ALA A 3 -9.52 5.19 -22.58
C ALA A 3 -8.16 5.50 -21.93
N LEU A 4 -7.04 5.05 -22.51
CA LEU A 4 -5.70 5.34 -22.01
C LEU A 4 -5.32 6.80 -22.28
N GLU A 5 -5.70 7.34 -23.44
CA GLU A 5 -5.47 8.74 -23.80
C GLU A 5 -6.22 9.67 -22.83
N ALA A 6 -7.49 9.36 -22.53
CA ALA A 6 -8.26 10.07 -21.51
C ALA A 6 -7.60 10.02 -20.12
N GLN A 7 -7.06 8.87 -19.72
CA GLN A 7 -6.31 8.73 -18.46
C GLN A 7 -5.02 9.56 -18.45
N VAL A 8 -4.29 9.63 -19.56
CA VAL A 8 -3.09 10.48 -19.68
C VAL A 8 -3.46 11.96 -19.55
N VAL A 9 -4.50 12.41 -20.26
CA VAL A 9 -4.97 13.80 -20.18
C VAL A 9 -5.42 14.13 -18.74
N ALA A 10 -6.19 13.24 -18.10
CA ALA A 10 -6.60 13.41 -16.71
C ALA A 10 -5.40 13.44 -15.74
N ALA A 11 -4.39 12.59 -15.92
CA ALA A 11 -3.17 12.59 -15.11
C ALA A 11 -2.37 13.90 -15.29
N ARG A 12 -2.31 14.45 -16.51
CA ARG A 12 -1.67 15.73 -16.79
C ARG A 12 -2.39 16.89 -16.08
N ASN A 13 -3.72 16.93 -16.13
CA ASN A 13 -4.53 17.88 -15.36
C ASN A 13 -4.28 17.78 -13.85
N TYR A 14 -4.23 16.55 -13.33
CA TYR A 14 -3.94 16.31 -11.91
C TYR A 14 -2.58 16.88 -11.51
N ALA A 15 -1.53 16.48 -12.24
CA ALA A 15 -0.17 16.92 -11.98
C ALA A 15 -0.03 18.45 -12.09
N PHE A 16 -0.68 19.06 -13.08
CA PHE A 16 -0.70 20.51 -13.25
C PHE A 16 -1.37 21.22 -12.06
N ALA A 17 -2.56 20.77 -11.63
CA ALA A 17 -3.24 21.34 -10.47
C ALA A 17 -2.39 21.25 -9.20
N LYS A 18 -1.64 20.15 -9.02
CA LYS A 18 -0.70 19.99 -7.90
C LYS A 18 0.54 20.87 -8.04
N TYR A 19 1.04 21.06 -9.24
CA TYR A 19 2.14 21.98 -9.52
C TYR A 19 1.75 23.42 -9.19
N THR A 20 0.59 23.89 -9.66
CA THR A 20 0.11 25.26 -9.42
C THR A 20 -0.26 25.51 -7.95
N ALA A 21 -0.62 24.48 -7.20
CA ALA A 21 -0.84 24.58 -5.75
C ALA A 21 0.45 24.81 -4.94
N GLY A 22 1.61 24.74 -5.60
CA GLY A 22 2.91 24.98 -5.00
C GLY A 22 3.49 23.78 -4.26
N ILE A 23 4.72 23.96 -3.79
CA ILE A 23 5.49 22.90 -3.14
C ILE A 23 4.88 22.59 -1.76
N ARG A 24 4.61 21.30 -1.51
CA ARG A 24 4.13 20.84 -0.20
C ARG A 24 5.29 20.74 0.78
N GLN A 25 5.20 21.48 1.87
CA GLN A 25 6.22 21.55 2.91
C GLN A 25 6.59 20.18 3.53
N GLY A 26 5.65 19.23 3.54
CA GLY A 26 5.88 17.89 4.10
C GLY A 26 6.75 16.95 3.26
N CYS A 27 6.87 17.18 1.95
CA CYS A 27 7.67 16.34 1.04
C CYS A 27 8.63 17.11 0.14
N TRP A 28 8.53 18.44 0.11
CA TRP A 28 9.21 19.29 -0.87
C TRP A 28 8.94 18.86 -2.31
N CYS A 29 7.67 18.49 -2.57
CA CYS A 29 7.21 17.94 -3.83
C CYS A 29 5.83 18.53 -4.19
N HIS A 30 5.48 18.51 -5.48
CA HIS A 30 4.14 18.85 -5.94
C HIS A 30 3.19 17.64 -5.83
N VAL A 31 3.70 16.45 -6.16
CA VAL A 31 2.98 15.17 -6.15
C VAL A 31 3.76 14.10 -5.39
N PHE A 32 3.05 13.25 -4.65
CA PHE A 32 3.57 12.01 -4.10
C PHE A 32 3.62 10.91 -5.16
N ASP A 33 4.62 10.03 -5.10
CA ASP A 33 4.74 8.81 -5.90
C ASP A 33 3.91 7.63 -5.34
N THR A 34 2.99 7.92 -4.42
CA THR A 34 2.14 6.95 -3.74
C THR A 34 0.68 7.08 -4.18
N THR A 35 -0.19 6.23 -3.63
CA THR A 35 -1.64 6.29 -3.83
C THR A 35 -2.28 7.59 -3.32
N ALA A 36 -1.53 8.44 -2.60
CA ALA A 36 -2.01 9.75 -2.16
C ALA A 36 -2.22 10.75 -3.32
N ASP A 37 -1.45 10.66 -4.41
CA ASP A 37 -1.54 11.59 -5.54
C ASP A 37 -1.60 10.91 -6.92
N GLN A 38 -0.81 9.88 -7.16
CA GLN A 38 -0.89 8.92 -8.27
C GLN A 38 0.39 8.10 -8.18
N VAL A 39 0.29 6.77 -8.22
CA VAL A 39 1.47 5.93 -8.09
C VAL A 39 2.34 6.11 -9.32
N TYR A 40 3.43 6.86 -9.18
CA TYR A 40 4.40 7.08 -10.24
C TYR A 40 5.42 5.93 -10.23
N VAL A 41 5.24 5.01 -11.17
CA VAL A 41 6.12 3.83 -11.34
C VAL A 41 7.27 4.13 -12.31
N GLY A 42 7.26 5.31 -12.95
CA GLY A 42 8.29 5.79 -13.86
C GLY A 42 8.58 4.85 -15.04
N TYR A 43 9.86 4.78 -15.42
CA TYR A 43 10.34 3.96 -16.54
C TYR A 43 9.89 2.50 -16.46
N GLY A 44 9.75 1.94 -15.24
CA GLY A 44 9.27 0.57 -15.05
C GLY A 44 7.85 0.33 -15.61
N LYS A 45 6.99 1.35 -15.60
CA LYS A 45 5.67 1.28 -16.26
C LYS A 45 5.77 1.44 -17.77
N GLU A 46 6.71 2.25 -18.25
CA GLU A 46 6.93 2.48 -19.67
C GLU A 46 7.45 1.21 -20.38
N VAL A 47 8.35 0.44 -19.75
CA VAL A 47 8.87 -0.81 -20.33
C VAL A 47 8.14 -2.06 -19.87
N GLY A 48 7.25 -1.93 -18.88
CA GLY A 48 6.47 -3.03 -18.32
C GLY A 48 5.29 -3.46 -19.20
N LEU A 49 4.46 -4.35 -18.65
CA LEU A 49 3.27 -4.84 -19.33
C LEU A 49 2.35 -3.67 -19.76
N ALA A 50 2.01 -3.64 -21.05
CA ALA A 50 1.24 -2.58 -21.71
C ALA A 50 1.90 -1.18 -21.73
N GLY A 51 3.21 -1.08 -21.45
CA GLY A 51 3.94 0.18 -21.45
C GLY A 51 4.07 0.83 -22.83
N ASP A 52 4.10 0.02 -23.89
CA ASP A 52 3.94 0.45 -25.28
C ASP A 52 2.62 1.21 -25.50
N ARG A 53 1.50 0.66 -25.02
CA ARG A 53 0.18 1.30 -25.12
C ARG A 53 0.12 2.62 -24.34
N TRP A 54 0.78 2.68 -23.19
CA TRP A 54 0.91 3.92 -22.41
C TRP A 54 1.75 4.97 -23.13
N ARG A 55 2.91 4.60 -23.68
CA ARG A 55 3.73 5.52 -24.49
C ARG A 55 2.98 6.03 -25.71
N THR A 56 2.26 5.16 -26.41
CA THR A 56 1.41 5.55 -27.53
C THR A 56 0.31 6.51 -27.09
N ALA A 57 -0.37 6.25 -25.96
CA ALA A 57 -1.38 7.17 -25.43
C ALA A 57 -0.79 8.54 -25.04
N VAL A 58 0.44 8.56 -24.50
CA VAL A 58 1.16 9.81 -24.23
C VAL A 58 1.47 10.55 -25.52
N ALA A 59 2.04 9.86 -26.52
CA ALA A 59 2.35 10.46 -27.82
C ALA A 59 1.11 11.00 -28.53
N ASN A 60 0.01 10.22 -28.57
CA ASN A 60 -1.25 10.61 -29.21
C ASN A 60 -1.90 11.84 -28.55
N THR A 61 -1.61 12.08 -27.27
CA THR A 61 -2.14 13.25 -26.52
C THR A 61 -1.11 14.37 -26.35
N SER A 62 0.01 14.30 -27.09
CA SER A 62 1.07 15.30 -27.11
C SER A 62 1.24 15.85 -28.53
N PRO A 63 0.56 16.97 -28.86
CA PRO A 63 0.60 17.57 -30.20
C PRO A 63 2.01 17.94 -30.68
N THR A 64 2.89 18.28 -29.73
CA THR A 64 4.31 18.51 -29.98
C THR A 64 5.16 17.83 -28.92
N ALA A 65 6.48 17.78 -29.11
CA ALA A 65 7.43 17.25 -28.13
C ALA A 65 7.38 17.96 -26.76
N THR A 66 6.82 19.17 -26.69
CA THR A 66 6.79 20.01 -25.49
C THR A 66 5.38 20.36 -25.02
N THR A 67 4.34 19.89 -25.71
CA THR A 67 2.94 20.20 -25.37
C THR A 67 2.13 18.93 -25.14
N GLY A 68 1.07 19.07 -24.36
CA GLY A 68 0.17 17.97 -24.03
C GLY A 68 -1.25 18.47 -23.88
N GLN A 69 -2.22 17.67 -24.33
CA GLN A 69 -3.63 17.96 -24.18
C GLN A 69 -4.03 17.97 -22.71
N MET A 70 -4.92 18.91 -22.35
CA MET A 70 -5.48 19.06 -21.01
C MET A 70 -6.98 19.32 -21.14
N VAL A 71 -7.75 18.89 -20.14
CA VAL A 71 -9.14 19.28 -19.98
C VAL A 71 -9.20 20.73 -19.48
N LEU A 72 -9.94 21.57 -20.18
CA LEU A 72 -10.16 22.96 -19.82
C LEU A 72 -11.64 23.19 -19.51
N TYR A 73 -11.93 24.10 -18.59
CA TYR A 73 -13.26 24.66 -18.37
C TYR A 73 -13.14 26.18 -18.43
N ARG A 74 -13.90 26.81 -19.34
CA ARG A 74 -13.83 28.26 -19.61
C ARG A 74 -12.39 28.75 -19.87
N GLY A 75 -11.60 27.96 -20.59
CA GLY A 75 -10.22 28.28 -20.96
C GLY A 75 -9.17 28.01 -19.87
N SER A 76 -9.55 27.59 -18.66
CA SER A 76 -8.61 27.26 -17.58
C SER A 76 -8.50 25.75 -17.36
N PRO A 77 -7.29 25.20 -17.07
CA PRO A 77 -7.14 23.79 -16.72
C PRO A 77 -7.95 23.40 -15.49
N VAL A 78 -8.65 22.28 -15.57
CA VAL A 78 -9.45 21.77 -14.46
C VAL A 78 -8.66 20.83 -13.56
N GLN A 79 -9.05 20.75 -12.28
CA GLN A 79 -8.62 19.67 -11.40
C GLN A 79 -9.40 18.38 -11.73
N THR A 80 -8.67 17.29 -11.92
CA THR A 80 -9.18 15.94 -12.08
C THR A 80 -8.86 15.10 -10.86
N PHE A 81 -9.48 13.92 -10.75
CA PHE A 81 -9.26 12.95 -9.69
C PHE A 81 -9.18 11.55 -10.29
N PHE A 82 -8.72 10.58 -9.50
CA PHE A 82 -8.57 9.19 -9.91
C PHE A 82 -9.10 8.28 -8.80
N PHE A 83 -9.55 7.11 -9.22
CA PHE A 83 -9.97 6.01 -8.37
C PHE A 83 -9.74 4.72 -9.18
N ASP A 84 -9.65 3.58 -8.49
CA ASP A 84 -9.34 2.30 -9.13
C ASP A 84 -10.58 1.69 -9.82
N SER A 85 -11.75 1.84 -9.19
CA SER A 85 -13.04 1.41 -9.75
C SER A 85 -14.17 2.31 -9.24
N SER A 86 -15.20 2.52 -10.07
CA SER A 86 -16.40 3.30 -9.73
C SER A 86 -17.56 2.45 -9.20
N ALA A 87 -17.41 1.12 -9.18
CA ALA A 87 -18.48 0.17 -8.87
C ALA A 87 -19.76 0.33 -9.73
N GLY A 88 -19.62 0.87 -10.95
CA GLY A 88 -20.67 0.97 -11.97
C GLY A 88 -21.03 2.38 -12.38
N ARG A 89 -20.69 3.40 -11.58
CA ARG A 89 -21.02 4.80 -11.83
C ARG A 89 -20.16 5.72 -10.97
N THR A 90 -19.68 6.84 -11.52
CA THR A 90 -18.89 7.81 -10.75
C THR A 90 -19.76 8.63 -9.80
N GLU A 91 -19.18 9.18 -8.73
CA GLU A 91 -19.90 10.07 -7.81
C GLU A 91 -19.81 11.54 -8.25
N ASP A 92 -20.84 12.35 -7.94
CA ASP A 92 -20.78 13.81 -8.15
C ASP A 92 -19.87 14.46 -7.09
N SER A 93 -19.12 15.49 -7.49
CA SER A 93 -18.22 16.20 -6.57
C SER A 93 -18.95 16.84 -5.39
N ALA A 94 -20.20 17.27 -5.57
CA ALA A 94 -21.02 17.84 -4.51
C ALA A 94 -21.35 16.80 -3.43
N ASP A 95 -21.53 15.54 -3.82
CA ASP A 95 -21.89 14.44 -2.92
C ASP A 95 -20.68 13.91 -2.13
N ILE A 96 -19.45 14.08 -2.66
CA ILE A 96 -18.20 13.72 -1.96
C ILE A 96 -17.62 14.87 -1.13
N TRP A 97 -17.52 16.07 -1.70
CA TRP A 97 -16.78 17.20 -1.11
C TRP A 97 -17.68 18.38 -0.73
N GLY A 98 -19.00 18.27 -0.89
CA GLY A 98 -19.95 19.35 -0.57
C GLY A 98 -19.93 20.52 -1.55
N SER A 99 -19.08 20.49 -2.59
CA SER A 99 -18.95 21.55 -3.58
C SER A 99 -19.11 21.01 -5.00
N ALA A 100 -20.05 21.61 -5.73
CA ALA A 100 -20.32 21.24 -7.12
C ALA A 100 -19.23 21.80 -8.04
N GLN A 101 -18.62 20.92 -8.83
CA GLN A 101 -17.69 21.26 -9.89
C GLN A 101 -18.35 20.89 -11.22
N PRO A 102 -18.56 21.84 -12.16
CA PRO A 102 -19.30 21.58 -13.40
C PRO A 102 -18.77 20.43 -14.26
N TRP A 103 -17.48 20.12 -14.16
CA TRP A 103 -16.81 19.06 -14.93
C TRP A 103 -16.65 17.73 -14.16
N LEU A 104 -17.04 17.65 -12.88
CA LEU A 104 -16.98 16.42 -12.07
C LEU A 104 -18.39 15.92 -11.74
N LYS A 105 -19.10 15.58 -12.80
CA LYS A 105 -20.45 15.03 -12.73
C LYS A 105 -20.42 13.51 -12.71
N SER A 106 -21.46 12.94 -12.11
CA SER A 106 -21.67 11.49 -12.07
C SER A 106 -21.97 10.95 -13.48
N VAL A 107 -21.16 10.01 -13.95
CA VAL A 107 -21.22 9.38 -15.28
C VAL A 107 -21.33 7.87 -15.11
N ASP A 108 -22.10 7.23 -15.99
CA ASP A 108 -22.20 5.78 -16.06
C ASP A 108 -20.85 5.15 -16.40
N ASP A 109 -20.51 4.08 -15.67
CA ASP A 109 -19.29 3.31 -15.86
C ASP A 109 -19.61 1.83 -15.60
N HIS A 110 -20.67 1.34 -16.25
CA HIS A 110 -21.15 -0.02 -16.07
C HIS A 110 -20.07 -1.07 -16.34
N TRP A 111 -19.10 -0.77 -17.20
CA TRP A 111 -17.94 -1.61 -17.52
C TRP A 111 -17.08 -1.93 -16.29
N SER A 112 -17.01 -1.04 -15.30
CA SER A 112 -16.27 -1.30 -14.07
C SER A 112 -16.83 -2.46 -13.23
N ARG A 113 -18.06 -2.92 -13.49
CA ARG A 113 -18.68 -4.10 -12.86
C ARG A 113 -18.46 -5.39 -13.64
N ASP A 114 -17.91 -5.31 -14.85
CA ASP A 114 -17.64 -6.48 -15.67
C ASP A 114 -16.22 -7.01 -15.34
N ALA A 115 -16.15 -8.24 -14.85
CA ALA A 115 -14.90 -8.91 -14.50
C ALA A 115 -13.95 -9.07 -15.70
N LYS A 116 -14.46 -9.00 -16.93
CA LYS A 116 -13.63 -8.99 -18.14
C LYS A 116 -12.76 -7.73 -18.22
N TYR A 117 -13.33 -6.57 -17.90
CA TYR A 117 -12.65 -5.28 -18.03
C TYR A 117 -12.05 -4.81 -16.70
N ASN A 118 -12.61 -5.25 -15.58
CA ASN A 118 -12.13 -4.95 -14.24
C ASN A 118 -12.01 -6.23 -13.38
N PRO A 119 -11.06 -7.14 -13.70
CA PRO A 119 -10.94 -8.43 -13.01
C PRO A 119 -10.55 -8.28 -11.52
N GLY A 120 -9.92 -7.17 -11.13
CA GLY A 120 -9.50 -6.91 -9.76
C GLY A 120 -10.59 -6.31 -8.87
N PHE A 121 -11.50 -5.51 -9.44
CA PHE A 121 -12.46 -4.70 -8.68
C PHE A 121 -13.88 -4.65 -9.28
N SER A 122 -14.23 -5.58 -10.18
CA SER A 122 -15.62 -5.76 -10.62
C SER A 122 -16.55 -6.14 -9.48
N SER A 123 -15.99 -6.80 -8.46
CA SER A 123 -16.55 -7.00 -7.14
C SER A 123 -15.47 -6.72 -6.11
N TRP A 124 -15.82 -6.00 -5.04
CA TRP A 124 -14.87 -5.53 -4.03
C TRP A 124 -14.71 -6.54 -2.87
N GLY A 125 -15.20 -7.78 -3.09
CA GLY A 125 -15.27 -8.85 -2.10
C GLY A 125 -16.24 -8.55 -0.95
N PRO A 126 -16.67 -9.56 -0.18
CA PRO A 126 -17.36 -9.31 1.07
C PRO A 126 -16.35 -8.81 2.12
N LEU A 127 -16.36 -7.52 2.41
CA LEU A 127 -15.77 -6.99 3.64
C LEU A 127 -16.75 -7.25 4.79
N VAL A 128 -16.73 -8.48 5.31
CA VAL A 128 -17.60 -8.87 6.43
C VAL A 128 -17.23 -8.04 7.67
N ARG A 129 -18.24 -7.50 8.35
CA ARG A 129 -18.09 -6.81 9.63
C ARG A 129 -18.90 -7.54 10.69
N THR A 130 -18.33 -7.61 11.89
CA THR A 130 -19.03 -8.20 13.03
C THR A 130 -20.18 -7.30 13.46
N GLN A 131 -21.23 -7.89 14.03
CA GLN A 131 -22.35 -7.15 14.63
C GLN A 131 -21.84 -6.07 15.59
N ALA A 132 -20.88 -6.41 16.46
CA ALA A 132 -20.29 -5.47 17.41
C ALA A 132 -19.58 -4.28 16.73
N ALA A 133 -18.88 -4.50 15.60
CA ALA A 133 -18.24 -3.42 14.85
C ALA A 133 -19.28 -2.49 14.21
N VAL A 134 -20.36 -3.06 13.68
CA VAL A 134 -21.48 -2.29 13.11
C VAL A 134 -22.18 -1.49 14.22
N ALA A 135 -22.51 -2.12 15.34
CA ALA A 135 -23.13 -1.45 16.48
C ALA A 135 -22.27 -0.31 17.04
N SER A 136 -20.97 -0.55 17.21
CA SER A 136 -20.02 0.49 17.62
C SER A 136 -19.95 1.65 16.63
N ALA A 137 -19.96 1.37 15.31
CA ALA A 137 -19.95 2.42 14.29
C ALA A 137 -21.19 3.32 14.38
N PHE A 138 -22.36 2.76 14.69
CA PHE A 138 -23.61 3.51 14.83
C PHE A 138 -23.87 4.03 16.25
N GLY A 139 -23.01 3.72 17.22
CA GLY A 139 -23.22 4.10 18.63
C GLY A 139 -24.41 3.39 19.29
N LEU A 140 -24.75 2.19 18.82
CA LEU A 140 -25.83 1.37 19.34
C LEU A 140 -25.29 0.18 20.14
N LYS A 141 -26.10 -0.38 21.03
CA LYS A 141 -25.77 -1.61 21.78
C LYS A 141 -25.69 -2.81 20.84
N ASP A 142 -26.57 -2.84 19.86
CA ASP A 142 -26.64 -3.84 18.80
C ASP A 142 -27.32 -3.25 17.55
N VAL A 143 -27.16 -3.91 16.42
CA VAL A 143 -27.80 -3.56 15.14
C VAL A 143 -28.44 -4.81 14.58
N ALA A 144 -29.77 -4.82 14.60
CA ALA A 144 -30.60 -5.88 14.02
C ALA A 144 -30.86 -5.64 12.52
N ARG A 145 -30.89 -4.38 12.07
CA ARG A 145 -31.16 -4.02 10.67
C ARG A 145 -30.35 -2.78 10.25
N LEU A 146 -29.85 -2.79 9.01
CA LEU A 146 -29.37 -1.59 8.32
C LEU A 146 -30.23 -1.36 7.08
N THR A 147 -30.67 -0.13 6.88
CA THR A 147 -31.47 0.27 5.73
C THR A 147 -30.86 1.52 5.10
N VAL A 148 -30.66 1.51 3.78
CA VAL A 148 -30.37 2.75 3.03
C VAL A 148 -31.66 3.56 2.97
N THR A 149 -31.73 4.66 3.71
CA THR A 149 -32.92 5.50 3.83
C THR A 149 -32.90 6.69 2.87
N ALA A 150 -31.75 7.01 2.31
CA ALA A 150 -31.64 7.95 1.20
C ALA A 150 -30.45 7.61 0.31
N SER A 151 -30.59 7.89 -0.98
CA SER A 151 -29.52 7.75 -1.98
C SER A 151 -29.20 9.08 -2.65
N ASN A 152 -27.98 9.21 -3.15
CA ASN A 152 -27.56 10.30 -4.05
C ASN A 152 -28.12 10.05 -5.45
N ALA A 153 -28.05 11.06 -6.33
CA ALA A 153 -28.47 10.92 -7.73
C ALA A 153 -27.66 9.87 -8.50
N SER A 154 -26.44 9.57 -8.04
CA SER A 154 -25.61 8.50 -8.56
C SER A 154 -26.12 7.10 -8.18
N GLY A 155 -27.00 6.99 -7.18
CA GLY A 155 -27.47 5.73 -6.62
C GLY A 155 -26.69 5.26 -5.38
N SER A 156 -25.63 5.98 -4.98
CA SER A 156 -24.89 5.65 -3.77
C SER A 156 -25.69 5.99 -2.50
N PRO A 157 -25.47 5.26 -1.38
CA PRO A 157 -26.12 5.56 -0.11
C PRO A 157 -25.74 6.93 0.45
N ARG A 158 -26.71 7.85 0.49
CA ARG A 158 -26.58 9.15 1.14
C ARG A 158 -26.73 9.03 2.64
N THR A 159 -27.76 8.29 3.07
CA THR A 159 -28.09 8.06 4.48
C THR A 159 -28.41 6.60 4.72
N ILE A 160 -27.86 6.06 5.81
CA ILE A 160 -28.06 4.69 6.26
C ILE A 160 -28.55 4.76 7.69
N THR A 161 -29.63 4.05 7.96
CA THR A 161 -30.22 3.94 9.29
C THR A 161 -29.97 2.54 9.85
N ALA A 162 -29.34 2.47 11.01
CA ALA A 162 -29.26 1.27 11.82
C ALA A 162 -30.43 1.22 12.81
N THR A 163 -31.02 0.05 12.98
CA THR A 163 -32.05 -0.23 13.97
C THR A 163 -31.57 -1.37 14.86
N SER A 164 -31.52 -1.11 16.16
CA SER A 164 -31.21 -2.09 17.20
C SER A 164 -32.38 -3.05 17.45
N SER A 165 -32.12 -4.15 18.14
CA SER A 165 -33.15 -5.10 18.58
C SER A 165 -34.23 -4.47 19.48
N SER A 166 -33.91 -3.39 20.21
CA SER A 166 -34.87 -2.65 21.05
C SER A 166 -35.68 -1.59 20.28
N GLY A 167 -35.44 -1.44 18.96
CA GLY A 167 -36.07 -0.44 18.12
C GLY A 167 -35.38 0.93 18.13
N ALA A 168 -34.34 1.15 18.94
CA ALA A 168 -33.55 2.38 18.88
C ALA A 168 -32.84 2.49 17.53
N THR A 169 -32.79 3.70 16.97
CA THR A 169 -32.21 3.96 15.65
C THR A 169 -31.05 4.95 15.71
N ALA A 170 -30.12 4.82 14.77
CA ALA A 170 -29.04 5.77 14.55
C ALA A 170 -28.75 5.89 13.05
N THR A 171 -28.29 7.05 12.61
CA THR A 171 -28.02 7.31 11.19
C THR A 171 -26.57 7.68 10.94
N LEU A 172 -26.06 7.27 9.77
CA LEU A 172 -24.76 7.69 9.24
C LEU A 172 -24.91 7.99 7.75
N SER A 173 -24.06 8.88 7.24
CA SER A 173 -23.88 8.96 5.79
C SER A 173 -23.13 7.73 5.26
N GLY A 174 -23.24 7.45 3.96
CA GLY A 174 -22.48 6.37 3.33
C GLY A 174 -20.96 6.53 3.54
N LEU A 175 -20.45 7.76 3.39
CA LEU A 175 -19.03 8.06 3.64
C LEU A 175 -18.64 7.85 5.11
N ALA A 176 -19.49 8.26 6.06
CA ALA A 176 -19.21 8.09 7.49
C ALA A 176 -19.22 6.61 7.89
N MET A 177 -20.16 5.82 7.39
CA MET A 177 -20.19 4.37 7.61
C MET A 177 -18.96 3.69 7.00
N THR A 178 -18.59 4.06 5.78
CA THR A 178 -17.38 3.55 5.10
C THR A 178 -16.12 3.82 5.92
N ALA A 179 -15.95 5.05 6.39
CA ALA A 179 -14.81 5.44 7.21
C ALA A 179 -14.78 4.68 8.55
N ARG A 180 -15.90 4.60 9.26
CA ARG A 180 -15.97 3.95 10.59
C ARG A 180 -15.78 2.44 10.52
N LEU A 181 -16.22 1.82 9.44
CA LEU A 181 -16.08 0.37 9.23
C LEU A 181 -14.86 0.01 8.39
N GLY A 182 -14.05 0.97 7.94
CA GLY A 182 -12.91 0.70 7.07
C GLY A 182 -13.30 -0.06 5.81
N LEU A 183 -14.44 0.31 5.21
CA LEU A 183 -14.89 -0.26 3.94
C LEU A 183 -14.12 0.40 2.80
N THR A 184 -13.96 -0.32 1.71
CA THR A 184 -13.22 0.17 0.54
C THR A 184 -14.04 1.13 -0.32
N SER A 185 -15.37 1.06 -0.21
CA SER A 185 -16.31 1.89 -0.96
C SER A 185 -17.59 2.09 -0.16
N HIS A 186 -18.25 3.23 -0.38
CA HIS A 186 -19.59 3.48 0.16
C HIS A 186 -20.71 2.88 -0.71
N TRP A 187 -20.36 2.27 -1.84
CA TRP A 187 -21.28 1.62 -2.74
C TRP A 187 -21.62 0.19 -2.31
N ASN A 188 -22.87 -0.22 -2.53
CA ASN A 188 -23.35 -1.61 -2.48
C ASN A 188 -23.14 -2.34 -1.13
N TYR A 189 -23.72 -1.84 -0.05
CA TYR A 189 -23.80 -2.58 1.20
C TYR A 189 -24.79 -3.75 1.09
N ARG A 190 -24.34 -4.97 1.40
CA ARG A 190 -25.23 -6.13 1.59
C ARG A 190 -25.35 -6.44 3.07
N THR A 191 -26.56 -6.41 3.61
CA THR A 191 -26.88 -6.99 4.90
C THR A 191 -27.19 -8.47 4.70
N GLY A 192 -26.61 -9.34 5.53
CA GLY A 192 -26.90 -10.77 5.47
C GLY A 192 -28.38 -11.03 5.83
N GLY A 193 -29.21 -11.23 4.81
CA GLY A 193 -30.62 -11.56 4.95
C GLY A 193 -31.43 -11.19 3.71
N VAL A 194 -31.36 -12.03 2.68
CA VAL A 194 -32.15 -12.06 1.41
C VAL A 194 -32.18 -10.77 0.59
N ASP A 195 -31.58 -10.81 -0.61
CA ASP A 195 -31.82 -9.79 -1.66
C ASP A 195 -32.38 -10.47 -2.91
N PRO A 196 -33.63 -10.15 -3.34
CA PRO A 196 -34.23 -10.66 -4.55
C PRO A 196 -33.82 -9.80 -5.75
N MET A 197 -32.85 -10.28 -6.54
CA MET A 197 -32.78 -10.16 -8.00
C MET A 197 -31.32 -10.25 -8.46
N ALA A 198 -30.99 -11.37 -9.08
CA ALA A 198 -29.85 -11.47 -9.97
C ALA A 198 -30.35 -11.88 -11.36
N PRO A 199 -30.00 -11.15 -12.44
CA PRO A 199 -30.08 -11.69 -13.79
C PRO A 199 -28.80 -12.47 -14.15
N ARG A 200 -29.00 -13.56 -14.91
CA ARG A 200 -28.04 -14.61 -15.31
C ARG A 200 -27.02 -14.18 -16.39
N PRO A 201 -25.91 -14.93 -16.57
CA PRO A 201 -24.81 -14.57 -17.48
C PRO A 201 -24.94 -15.16 -18.89
N VAL A 202 -24.33 -14.48 -19.89
CA VAL A 202 -24.10 -15.01 -21.25
C VAL A 202 -22.59 -15.02 -21.56
N LYS A 203 -22.13 -16.14 -22.13
CA LYS A 203 -20.74 -16.55 -22.39
C LYS A 203 -20.23 -16.06 -23.77
N PRO A 204 -18.93 -15.73 -23.92
CA PRO A 204 -18.27 -15.88 -25.22
C PRO A 204 -17.00 -16.75 -25.19
N ALA A 205 -16.68 -17.28 -26.38
CA ALA A 205 -15.65 -18.26 -26.73
C ALA A 205 -14.29 -17.61 -27.13
N PRO A 206 -13.19 -18.40 -27.29
CA PRO A 206 -11.82 -17.97 -27.00
C PRO A 206 -10.94 -17.66 -28.23
N SER A 207 -9.79 -17.02 -28.02
CA SER A 207 -8.66 -17.08 -28.95
C SER A 207 -7.29 -17.10 -28.25
N THR A 208 -6.38 -17.87 -28.85
CA THR A 208 -5.07 -18.34 -28.38
C THR A 208 -3.87 -17.53 -28.94
N PRO A 209 -2.64 -17.74 -28.42
CA PRO A 209 -1.53 -16.77 -28.42
C PRO A 209 -0.27 -17.20 -29.22
N VAL A 210 0.62 -16.26 -29.58
CA VAL A 210 2.00 -16.55 -30.09
C VAL A 210 2.93 -15.31 -29.95
N PRO A 211 4.29 -15.40 -30.01
CA PRO A 211 5.18 -15.25 -28.85
C PRO A 211 6.42 -14.33 -29.03
N THR A 212 7.16 -14.20 -27.92
CA THR A 212 8.42 -13.49 -27.60
C THR A 212 9.72 -14.02 -28.25
N THR A 213 10.77 -13.19 -28.38
CA THR A 213 12.21 -13.52 -28.05
C THR A 213 13.17 -12.28 -28.10
N PRO A 214 14.41 -12.33 -27.53
CA PRO A 214 14.98 -11.25 -26.68
C PRO A 214 16.49 -10.92 -26.92
N ALA A 215 17.13 -10.23 -25.93
CA ALA A 215 18.58 -10.21 -25.53
C ALA A 215 19.41 -8.93 -25.89
N PRO A 216 20.62 -8.66 -25.31
CA PRO A 216 21.05 -8.66 -23.88
C PRO A 216 22.08 -7.53 -23.44
N THR A 217 22.21 -7.35 -22.09
CA THR A 217 23.37 -7.03 -21.17
C THR A 217 24.37 -5.84 -21.39
N THR A 218 24.72 -4.99 -20.38
CA THR A 218 25.63 -5.24 -19.20
C THR A 218 25.64 -4.05 -18.16
N PRO A 219 25.94 -4.24 -16.82
CA PRO A 219 25.87 -3.23 -15.70
C PRO A 219 27.27 -2.88 -15.06
N PRO A 220 27.45 -2.19 -13.87
CA PRO A 220 26.53 -1.60 -12.87
C PRO A 220 26.88 -0.20 -12.26
N ALA A 221 25.86 0.56 -11.82
CA ALA A 221 25.94 1.60 -10.76
C ALA A 221 24.61 1.62 -9.98
N LEU A 222 24.64 1.91 -8.66
CA LEU A 222 23.52 1.85 -7.69
C LEU A 222 22.11 1.94 -8.33
N ALA A 223 21.39 0.82 -8.39
CA ALA A 223 20.29 0.65 -9.33
C ALA A 223 19.03 1.47 -8.97
N LYS A 224 18.53 2.20 -9.96
CA LYS A 224 17.20 2.85 -10.03
C LYS A 224 16.03 1.86 -9.89
N ASP A 225 16.31 0.56 -9.77
CA ASP A 225 15.37 -0.53 -9.61
C ASP A 225 15.67 -1.27 -8.28
N PRO A 226 14.81 -1.15 -7.25
CA PRO A 226 14.98 -1.84 -5.99
C PRO A 226 15.05 -3.36 -6.13
N ILE A 227 14.31 -3.95 -7.07
CA ILE A 227 14.29 -5.40 -7.28
C ILE A 227 15.66 -5.85 -7.78
N ALA A 228 16.17 -5.23 -8.84
CA ALA A 228 17.52 -5.50 -9.34
C ALA A 228 18.59 -5.23 -8.29
N ALA A 229 18.46 -4.15 -7.50
CA ALA A 229 19.37 -3.84 -6.41
C ALA A 229 19.36 -4.94 -5.33
N SER A 230 18.20 -5.47 -4.96
CA SER A 230 18.08 -6.53 -3.97
C SER A 230 18.67 -7.85 -4.45
N VAL A 231 18.48 -8.18 -5.73
CA VAL A 231 19.11 -9.36 -6.37
C VAL A 231 20.63 -9.18 -6.43
N ALA A 232 21.12 -8.01 -6.82
CA ALA A 232 22.56 -7.73 -6.85
C ALA A 232 23.18 -7.77 -5.43
N ALA A 233 22.55 -7.12 -4.45
CA ALA A 233 22.99 -7.11 -3.06
C ALA A 233 22.99 -8.52 -2.44
N SER A 234 22.11 -9.41 -2.93
CA SER A 234 22.11 -10.78 -2.48
C SER A 234 23.46 -11.46 -2.72
N ALA A 235 24.21 -11.10 -3.77
CA ALA A 235 25.49 -11.73 -4.09
C ALA A 235 26.53 -11.61 -2.97
N ALA A 236 26.41 -10.59 -2.09
CA ALA A 236 27.24 -10.44 -0.90
C ALA A 236 26.93 -11.47 0.22
N VAL A 237 25.83 -12.22 0.11
CA VAL A 237 25.43 -13.26 1.05
C VAL A 237 25.80 -14.65 0.50
N PRO A 238 26.57 -15.46 1.25
CA PRO A 238 26.99 -16.79 0.80
C PRO A 238 25.84 -17.69 0.34
N LEU A 239 26.06 -18.46 -0.73
CA LEU A 239 25.08 -19.41 -1.26
C LEU A 239 24.74 -20.55 -0.28
N ALA A 240 25.61 -20.82 0.70
CA ALA A 240 25.32 -21.78 1.77
C ALA A 240 24.15 -21.33 2.67
N SER A 241 23.79 -20.05 2.67
CA SER A 241 22.61 -19.57 3.38
C SER A 241 21.34 -20.05 2.68
N ARG A 242 20.60 -20.95 3.33
CA ARG A 242 19.33 -21.51 2.85
C ARG A 242 18.10 -20.70 3.28
N THR A 243 18.33 -19.52 3.85
CA THR A 243 17.27 -18.63 4.33
C THR A 243 17.22 -17.38 3.46
N ILE A 244 16.02 -16.93 3.10
CA ILE A 244 15.77 -15.65 2.41
C ILE A 244 14.75 -14.82 3.18
N VAL A 245 14.83 -13.49 3.03
CA VAL A 245 13.82 -12.55 3.50
C VAL A 245 13.16 -11.90 2.29
N ILE A 246 11.83 -11.96 2.20
CA ILE A 246 11.03 -11.31 1.16
C ILE A 246 10.25 -10.17 1.78
N ALA A 247 10.38 -8.97 1.21
CA ALA A 247 9.56 -7.81 1.56
C ALA A 247 9.01 -7.16 0.30
N ALA A 248 7.98 -6.33 0.44
CA ALA A 248 7.55 -5.46 -0.66
C ALA A 248 8.67 -4.47 -1.03
N VAL A 249 8.66 -4.00 -2.28
CA VAL A 249 9.57 -2.92 -2.71
C VAL A 249 9.45 -1.70 -1.78
N PRO A 250 10.59 -1.02 -1.47
CA PRO A 250 10.56 0.18 -0.66
C PRO A 250 9.65 1.27 -1.23
N SER A 251 8.90 1.94 -0.37
CA SER A 251 8.11 3.15 -0.72
C SER A 251 8.29 4.23 0.35
N ALA A 252 7.95 5.48 0.02
CA ALA A 252 8.10 6.61 0.92
C ALA A 252 7.33 6.47 2.25
N THR A 253 6.31 5.61 2.31
CA THR A 253 5.43 5.41 3.48
C THR A 253 5.55 4.04 4.13
N ALA A 254 6.11 3.06 3.41
CA ALA A 254 6.35 1.71 3.92
C ALA A 254 7.66 1.68 4.70
N VAL A 255 7.62 1.02 5.86
CA VAL A 255 8.78 0.92 6.76
C VAL A 255 9.21 -0.52 7.01
N ASP A 256 8.38 -1.48 6.59
CA ASP A 256 8.52 -2.92 6.79
C ASP A 256 9.88 -3.44 6.29
N GLN A 257 10.27 -3.04 5.08
CA GLN A 257 11.58 -3.37 4.53
C GLN A 257 12.75 -2.88 5.40
N TRP A 258 12.68 -1.65 5.91
CA TRP A 258 13.77 -1.04 6.67
C TRP A 258 13.90 -1.67 8.06
N VAL A 259 12.77 -1.94 8.72
CA VAL A 259 12.79 -2.65 10.00
C VAL A 259 13.20 -4.11 9.86
N ALA A 260 13.04 -4.70 8.67
CA ALA A 260 13.46 -6.08 8.37
C ALA A 260 14.94 -6.24 8.00
N MET A 261 15.67 -5.17 7.66
CA MET A 261 17.10 -5.27 7.33
C MET A 261 17.94 -5.92 8.44
N PRO A 262 17.76 -5.57 9.74
CA PRO A 262 18.48 -6.22 10.82
C PRO A 262 18.14 -7.70 10.98
N LEU A 263 16.90 -8.10 10.68
CA LEU A 263 16.50 -9.51 10.67
C LEU A 263 17.20 -10.28 9.55
N ALA A 264 17.22 -9.74 8.33
CA ALA A 264 17.95 -10.36 7.22
C ALA A 264 19.43 -10.56 7.56
N SER A 265 20.06 -9.54 8.17
CA SER A 265 21.45 -9.62 8.62
C SER A 265 21.66 -10.64 9.75
N SER A 266 20.79 -10.69 10.76
CA SER A 266 20.92 -11.65 11.87
C SER A 266 20.76 -13.09 11.40
N LEU A 267 19.97 -13.31 10.35
CA LEU A 267 19.78 -14.61 9.70
C LEU A 267 20.89 -14.94 8.69
N ARG A 268 21.82 -14.02 8.42
CA ARG A 268 22.78 -14.10 7.30
C ARG A 268 22.06 -14.45 5.99
N ALA A 269 20.91 -13.85 5.77
CA ALA A 269 20.02 -14.10 4.65
C ALA A 269 19.99 -12.88 3.72
N PRO A 270 19.91 -13.07 2.39
CA PRO A 270 19.65 -11.96 1.50
C PRO A 270 18.21 -11.50 1.68
N MET A 271 18.00 -10.20 1.50
CA MET A 271 16.69 -9.59 1.45
C MET A 271 16.35 -9.31 -0.02
N LEU A 272 15.27 -9.89 -0.52
CA LEU A 272 14.79 -9.71 -1.89
C LEU A 272 13.45 -8.97 -1.89
N TYR A 273 13.28 -8.05 -2.84
CA TYR A 273 12.03 -7.29 -2.96
C TYR A 273 11.06 -7.90 -3.96
N THR A 274 9.78 -7.89 -3.62
CA THR A 274 8.69 -8.33 -4.50
C THR A 274 7.67 -7.22 -4.74
N LEU A 275 6.87 -7.39 -5.80
CA LEU A 275 5.69 -6.58 -6.06
C LEU A 275 4.43 -7.25 -5.47
N PRO A 276 3.38 -6.47 -5.17
CA PRO A 276 2.06 -7.00 -4.78
C PRO A 276 1.36 -7.83 -5.88
N VAL A 277 1.92 -7.88 -7.08
CA VAL A 277 1.36 -8.66 -8.21
C VAL A 277 2.08 -10.00 -8.42
N GLY A 278 3.17 -10.26 -7.71
CA GLY A 278 3.99 -11.46 -7.92
C GLY A 278 5.49 -11.18 -7.84
N MET A 279 6.27 -12.27 -7.75
CA MET A 279 7.71 -12.22 -7.88
C MET A 279 8.11 -11.90 -9.32
N SER A 280 9.13 -11.05 -9.48
CA SER A 280 9.72 -10.81 -10.79
C SER A 280 10.52 -12.04 -11.26
N ARG A 281 10.78 -12.12 -12.57
CA ARG A 281 11.65 -13.15 -13.15
C ARG A 281 13.05 -13.13 -12.54
N ALA A 282 13.58 -11.94 -12.22
CA ALA A 282 14.89 -11.79 -11.61
C ALA A 282 14.94 -12.38 -10.19
N VAL A 283 13.91 -12.12 -9.38
CA VAL A 283 13.79 -12.70 -8.03
C VAL A 283 13.58 -14.19 -8.09
N ALA A 284 12.74 -14.68 -9.01
CA ALA A 284 12.53 -16.12 -9.21
C ALA A 284 13.84 -16.84 -9.60
N ALA A 285 14.62 -16.26 -10.53
CA ALA A 285 15.92 -16.80 -10.92
C ALA A 285 16.90 -16.81 -9.74
N GLU A 286 16.93 -15.77 -8.92
CA GLU A 286 17.79 -15.72 -7.74
C GLU A 286 17.39 -16.74 -6.67
N ILE A 287 16.08 -16.97 -6.47
CA ILE A 287 15.57 -18.04 -5.61
C ILE A 287 16.00 -19.41 -6.15
N HIS A 288 15.90 -19.64 -7.47
CA HIS A 288 16.36 -20.89 -8.07
C HIS A 288 17.88 -21.07 -7.91
N ARG A 289 18.66 -20.01 -8.06
CA ARG A 289 20.13 -20.05 -7.86
C ARG A 289 20.51 -20.40 -6.43
N ARG A 290 19.80 -19.88 -5.44
CA ARG A 290 20.08 -20.11 -4.01
C ARG A 290 19.49 -21.37 -3.43
N THR A 291 18.44 -21.91 -4.06
CA THR A 291 17.67 -23.06 -3.56
C THR A 291 17.39 -22.96 -2.05
N PRO A 292 16.72 -21.89 -1.57
CA PRO A 292 16.47 -21.70 -0.14
C PRO A 292 15.44 -22.71 0.37
N THR A 293 15.58 -23.14 1.62
CA THR A 293 14.60 -23.99 2.30
C THR A 293 13.66 -23.18 3.18
N THR A 294 14.08 -21.99 3.58
CA THR A 294 13.34 -21.12 4.51
C THR A 294 13.14 -19.72 3.92
N ALA A 295 11.92 -19.19 3.98
CA ALA A 295 11.60 -17.81 3.61
C ALA A 295 10.84 -17.08 4.71
N TYR A 296 11.31 -15.88 5.07
CA TYR A 296 10.58 -14.94 5.91
C TYR A 296 9.84 -13.93 5.03
N LEU A 297 8.51 -13.88 5.12
CA LEU A 297 7.68 -12.90 4.42
C LEU A 297 7.37 -11.73 5.35
N ILE A 298 7.84 -10.54 5.02
CA ILE A 298 7.62 -9.33 5.81
C ILE A 298 6.48 -8.53 5.22
N GLY A 299 5.39 -8.39 5.97
CA GLY A 299 4.21 -7.64 5.58
C GLY A 299 2.95 -8.49 5.49
N SER A 300 1.81 -7.81 5.42
CA SER A 300 0.50 -8.45 5.23
C SER A 300 0.39 -9.08 3.83
N THR A 301 -0.71 -9.79 3.60
CA THR A 301 -1.07 -10.31 2.27
C THR A 301 -1.38 -9.21 1.25
N THR A 302 -1.55 -7.96 1.68
CA THR A 302 -1.67 -6.81 0.77
C THR A 302 -0.32 -6.44 0.15
N SER A 303 0.75 -6.47 0.95
CA SER A 303 2.09 -6.05 0.52
C SER A 303 2.90 -7.23 -0.04
N VAL A 304 2.76 -8.40 0.58
CA VAL A 304 3.38 -9.67 0.14
C VAL A 304 2.28 -10.72 -0.01
N PRO A 305 1.61 -10.78 -1.17
CA PRO A 305 0.43 -11.63 -1.38
C PRO A 305 0.66 -13.12 -1.19
N GLN A 306 -0.43 -13.86 -1.03
CA GLN A 306 -0.39 -15.32 -0.96
C GLN A 306 0.14 -15.97 -2.24
N LEU A 307 0.04 -15.28 -3.39
CA LEU A 307 0.70 -15.70 -4.63
C LEU A 307 2.22 -15.84 -4.46
N ILE A 308 2.86 -14.95 -3.71
CA ILE A 308 4.31 -15.00 -3.43
C ILE A 308 4.65 -16.27 -2.64
N GLU A 309 3.81 -16.60 -1.66
CA GLU A 309 3.96 -17.83 -0.88
C GLU A 309 3.82 -19.07 -1.78
N GLN A 310 2.82 -19.10 -2.66
CA GLN A 310 2.64 -20.21 -3.61
C GLN A 310 3.84 -20.34 -4.57
N GLN A 311 4.36 -19.23 -5.06
CA GLN A 311 5.56 -19.19 -5.92
C GLN A 311 6.80 -19.74 -5.20
N LEU A 312 6.97 -19.41 -3.91
CA LEU A 312 8.06 -19.95 -3.08
C LEU A 312 7.93 -21.46 -2.85
N ARG A 313 6.72 -21.94 -2.54
CA ARG A 313 6.47 -23.39 -2.37
C ARG A 313 6.79 -24.15 -3.66
N LYS A 314 6.37 -23.62 -4.80
CA LYS A 314 6.67 -24.21 -6.12
C LYS A 314 8.17 -24.20 -6.41
N ALA A 315 8.92 -23.23 -5.89
CA ALA A 315 10.37 -23.16 -6.00
C ALA A 315 11.12 -24.06 -4.98
N GLY A 316 10.40 -24.87 -4.19
CA GLY A 316 11.01 -25.82 -3.25
C GLY A 316 11.25 -25.28 -1.84
N VAL A 317 10.75 -24.08 -1.52
CA VAL A 317 10.84 -23.53 -0.15
C VAL A 317 9.81 -24.21 0.75
N THR A 318 10.28 -24.92 1.77
CA THR A 318 9.42 -25.75 2.64
C THR A 318 8.95 -25.00 3.89
N ALA A 319 9.81 -24.16 4.47
CA ALA A 319 9.50 -23.37 5.66
C ALA A 319 9.22 -21.91 5.28
N ILE A 320 7.95 -21.49 5.31
CA ILE A 320 7.57 -20.09 5.04
C ILE A 320 6.99 -19.48 6.31
N ILE A 321 7.63 -18.41 6.79
CA ILE A 321 7.29 -17.73 8.04
C ILE A 321 6.85 -16.30 7.70
N ARG A 322 5.58 -16.00 7.89
CA ARG A 322 5.07 -14.63 7.69
C ARG A 322 5.17 -13.82 8.98
N ILE A 323 5.78 -12.65 8.89
CA ILE A 323 5.78 -11.62 9.94
C ILE A 323 4.87 -10.49 9.44
N SER A 324 3.68 -10.41 10.02
CA SER A 324 2.69 -9.36 9.75
C SER A 324 2.20 -8.74 11.05
N ALA A 325 1.83 -7.47 11.01
CA ALA A 325 1.31 -6.76 12.17
C ALA A 325 0.26 -5.73 11.76
N ALA A 326 -0.55 -5.28 12.72
CA ALA A 326 -1.65 -4.33 12.48
C ALA A 326 -1.16 -2.93 12.06
N ASP A 327 0.03 -2.54 12.52
CA ASP A 327 0.64 -1.26 12.16
C ASP A 327 2.17 -1.35 12.15
N ARG A 328 2.81 -0.26 11.69
CA ARG A 328 4.27 -0.14 11.60
C ARG A 328 5.01 -0.30 12.92
N TYR A 329 4.39 0.12 14.03
CA TYR A 329 5.02 0.07 15.34
C TYR A 329 5.05 -1.38 15.83
N SER A 330 3.92 -2.08 15.68
CA SER A 330 3.76 -3.49 15.96
C SER A 330 4.63 -4.35 15.04
N MET A 331 4.80 -3.95 13.77
CA MET A 331 5.71 -4.61 12.82
C MET A 331 7.15 -4.55 13.32
N SER A 332 7.62 -3.38 13.80
CA SER A 332 8.98 -3.22 14.32
C SER A 332 9.25 -4.15 15.52
N VAL A 333 8.25 -4.35 16.40
CA VAL A 333 8.34 -5.27 17.54
C VAL A 333 8.32 -6.73 17.08
N ALA A 334 7.47 -7.08 16.13
CA ALA A 334 7.36 -8.45 15.60
C ALA A 334 8.68 -8.88 14.92
N VAL A 335 9.26 -7.99 14.11
CA VAL A 335 10.56 -8.22 13.48
C VAL A 335 11.69 -8.30 14.51
N ALA A 336 11.73 -7.37 15.48
CA ALA A 336 12.71 -7.40 16.56
C ALA A 336 12.65 -8.70 17.37
N SER A 337 11.45 -9.21 17.61
CA SER A 337 11.23 -10.49 18.31
C SER A 337 11.73 -11.67 17.46
N ALA A 338 11.50 -11.64 16.14
CA ALA A 338 11.98 -12.66 15.22
C ALA A 338 13.51 -12.71 15.08
N MET A 339 14.21 -11.62 15.40
CA MET A 339 15.69 -11.60 15.45
C MET A 339 16.26 -12.44 16.61
N ARG A 340 15.45 -12.80 17.62
CA ARG A 340 15.85 -13.59 18.80
C ARG A 340 17.09 -13.02 19.50
N THR A 341 17.19 -11.68 19.59
CA THR A 341 18.36 -11.03 20.20
C THR A 341 18.44 -11.29 21.70
N PRO A 342 19.64 -11.52 22.27
CA PRO A 342 19.80 -11.70 23.72
C PRO A 342 19.30 -10.49 24.51
N LYS A 343 18.85 -10.72 25.76
CA LYS A 343 18.58 -9.64 26.71
C LYS A 343 19.82 -8.77 26.88
N GLY A 344 19.63 -7.47 27.07
CA GLY A 344 20.73 -6.50 27.13
C GLY A 344 21.25 -6.02 25.78
N ARG A 345 20.85 -6.62 24.65
CA ARG A 345 21.25 -6.12 23.33
C ARG A 345 20.75 -4.68 23.14
N SER A 346 21.65 -3.78 22.74
CA SER A 346 21.30 -2.38 22.44
C SER A 346 20.33 -2.31 21.25
N VAL A 347 19.42 -1.34 21.29
CA VAL A 347 18.38 -1.14 20.27
C VAL A 347 18.52 0.24 19.63
N MET A 348 17.95 0.40 18.45
CA MET A 348 17.79 1.70 17.79
C MET A 348 16.31 2.07 17.75
N VAL A 349 16.00 3.32 18.06
CA VAL A 349 14.65 3.86 18.07
C VAL A 349 14.56 5.02 17.09
N VAL A 350 13.53 5.01 16.26
CA VAL A 350 13.28 6.05 15.25
C VAL A 350 11.80 6.42 15.26
N ASN A 351 11.46 7.67 14.92
CA ASN A 351 10.08 8.01 14.64
C ASN A 351 9.56 7.18 13.45
N GLY A 352 8.48 6.44 13.64
CA GLY A 352 7.89 5.59 12.61
C GLY A 352 7.35 6.34 11.39
N ARG A 353 7.22 7.67 11.44
CA ARG A 353 6.85 8.54 10.31
C ARG A 353 8.06 9.19 9.63
N ASP A 354 9.25 9.11 10.22
CA ASP A 354 10.49 9.65 9.66
C ASP A 354 11.25 8.59 8.87
N THR A 355 10.83 8.39 7.62
CA THR A 355 11.44 7.38 6.74
C THR A 355 12.86 7.74 6.32
N LYS A 356 13.26 9.02 6.40
CA LYS A 356 14.64 9.46 6.12
C LYS A 356 15.59 8.97 7.21
N SER A 357 15.27 9.25 8.48
CA SER A 357 16.05 8.73 9.60
C SER A 357 16.05 7.21 9.64
N LEU A 358 14.91 6.58 9.31
CA LEU A 358 14.83 5.13 9.29
C LEU A 358 15.73 4.50 8.22
N ASN A 359 15.78 5.08 7.01
CA ASN A 359 16.67 4.66 5.93
C ASN A 359 18.16 4.79 6.34
N ALA A 360 18.53 5.87 7.04
CA ALA A 360 19.89 6.05 7.54
C ALA A 360 20.26 5.03 8.64
N VAL A 361 19.31 4.71 9.52
CA VAL A 361 19.53 3.85 10.69
C VAL A 361 19.53 2.36 10.34
N ALA A 362 18.67 1.92 9.41
CA ALA A 362 18.47 0.50 9.12
C ALA A 362 19.75 -0.26 8.70
N PRO A 363 20.64 0.27 7.84
CA PRO A 363 21.92 -0.36 7.52
C PRO A 363 22.87 -0.45 8.72
N ILE A 364 22.90 0.57 9.57
CA ILE A 364 23.74 0.58 10.77
C ILE A 364 23.22 -0.46 11.77
N ALA A 365 21.91 -0.51 11.96
CA ALA A 365 21.23 -1.50 12.79
C ALA A 365 21.51 -2.93 12.32
N ALA A 366 21.45 -3.16 11.00
CA ALA A 366 21.78 -4.44 10.39
C ALA A 366 23.23 -4.84 10.65
N ARG A 367 24.19 -3.97 10.33
CA ARG A 367 25.62 -4.23 10.53
C ARG A 367 26.00 -4.48 11.99
N THR A 368 25.28 -3.86 12.93
CA THR A 368 25.54 -3.99 14.38
C THR A 368 24.68 -5.04 15.06
N GLY A 369 23.79 -5.72 14.32
CA GLY A 369 22.86 -6.71 14.87
C GLY A 369 21.96 -6.14 15.96
N ARG A 370 21.50 -4.90 15.79
CA ARG A 370 20.63 -4.17 16.73
C ARG A 370 19.22 -4.09 16.16
N PRO A 371 18.18 -4.44 16.93
CA PRO A 371 16.80 -4.25 16.49
C PRO A 371 16.47 -2.77 16.28
N VAL A 372 15.60 -2.48 15.31
CA VAL A 372 15.01 -1.16 15.10
C VAL A 372 13.58 -1.18 15.60
N LEU A 373 13.25 -0.28 16.52
CA LEU A 373 11.91 -0.10 17.07
C LEU A 373 11.38 1.28 16.67
N LEU A 374 10.11 1.34 16.31
CA LEU A 374 9.48 2.59 15.87
C LEU A 374 8.66 3.21 17.01
N VAL A 375 8.78 4.52 17.20
CA VAL A 375 7.96 5.29 18.16
C VAL A 375 7.20 6.41 17.45
N ARG A 376 6.22 7.02 18.13
CA ARG A 376 5.59 8.26 17.65
C ARG A 376 6.43 9.45 18.12
N ALA A 377 6.23 10.61 17.51
CA ALA A 377 6.92 11.84 17.89
C ALA A 377 6.77 12.17 19.38
N THR A 378 5.59 11.89 19.95
CA THR A 378 5.22 12.29 21.33
C THR A 378 4.79 11.13 22.21
N SER A 379 4.89 9.87 21.76
CA SER A 379 4.52 8.71 22.57
C SER A 379 5.26 7.42 22.18
N VAL A 380 5.48 6.56 23.18
CA VAL A 380 5.97 5.19 22.99
C VAL A 380 4.76 4.26 22.84
N PRO A 381 4.57 3.57 21.69
CA PRO A 381 3.52 2.57 21.55
C PRO A 381 3.65 1.45 22.60
N PHE A 382 2.54 0.97 23.15
CA PHE A 382 2.52 -0.03 24.23
C PHE A 382 3.42 -1.25 23.95
N GLY A 383 3.30 -1.87 22.77
CA GLY A 383 4.10 -3.04 22.40
C GLY A 383 5.61 -2.76 22.36
N VAL A 384 6.00 -1.54 22.00
CA VAL A 384 7.41 -1.10 21.99
C VAL A 384 7.92 -0.95 23.43
N GLY A 385 7.11 -0.32 24.30
CA GLY A 385 7.43 -0.22 25.73
C GLY A 385 7.56 -1.60 26.39
N ALA A 386 6.62 -2.50 26.14
CA ALA A 386 6.64 -3.86 26.66
C ALA A 386 7.88 -4.65 26.19
N PHE A 387 8.24 -4.53 24.91
CA PHE A 387 9.45 -5.14 24.36
C PHE A 387 10.70 -4.64 25.08
N LEU A 388 10.84 -3.32 25.24
CA LEU A 388 11.98 -2.69 25.90
C LEU A 388 12.12 -3.10 27.37
N SER A 389 11.01 -3.12 28.11
CA SER A 389 10.99 -3.55 29.52
C SER A 389 11.39 -5.02 29.69
N THR A 390 10.98 -5.88 28.75
CA THR A 390 11.30 -7.33 28.79
C THR A 390 12.76 -7.60 28.43
N HIS A 391 13.30 -6.89 27.44
CA HIS A 391 14.63 -7.14 26.89
C HIS A 391 15.74 -6.32 27.56
N LYS A 392 15.40 -5.23 28.26
CA LYS A 392 16.30 -4.38 29.06
C LYS A 392 17.58 -4.00 28.30
N PRO A 393 17.49 -3.24 27.19
CA PRO A 393 18.65 -2.92 26.36
C PRO A 393 19.71 -2.13 27.15
N ARG A 394 21.00 -2.42 26.95
CA ARG A 394 22.11 -1.66 27.53
C ARG A 394 22.08 -0.20 27.11
N THR A 395 21.70 0.06 25.86
CA THR A 395 21.54 1.41 25.31
C THR A 395 20.40 1.44 24.30
N THR A 396 19.62 2.51 24.36
CA THR A 396 18.58 2.83 23.38
C THR A 396 19.03 4.07 22.60
N THR A 397 19.54 3.87 21.38
CA THR A 397 19.95 5.00 20.54
C THR A 397 18.74 5.55 19.81
N VAL A 398 18.39 6.81 20.06
CA VAL A 398 17.26 7.49 19.44
C VAL A 398 17.79 8.34 18.28
N SER A 399 17.37 8.04 17.06
CA SER A 399 17.78 8.77 15.86
C SER A 399 16.75 9.83 15.48
N GLY A 400 17.26 11.00 15.09
CA GLY A 400 16.46 12.11 14.56
C GLY A 400 16.39 13.31 15.51
N PRO A 401 16.08 14.50 14.98
CA PRO A 401 16.06 15.74 15.74
C PRO A 401 14.93 15.73 16.80
N VAL A 402 14.99 16.67 17.75
CA VAL A 402 14.02 16.80 18.84
C VAL A 402 12.57 16.92 18.33
N GLY A 403 12.37 17.58 17.18
CA GLY A 403 11.05 17.67 16.53
C GLY A 403 10.50 16.35 15.98
N GLN A 404 11.35 15.32 15.82
CA GLN A 404 10.94 14.00 15.35
C GLN A 404 10.71 13.01 16.50
N VAL A 405 11.46 13.11 17.58
CA VAL A 405 11.20 12.34 18.81
C VAL A 405 11.38 13.28 19.99
N SER A 406 10.31 13.57 20.73
CA SER A 406 10.33 14.52 21.83
C SER A 406 11.19 14.01 23.00
N ASP A 407 11.70 14.93 23.82
CA ASP A 407 12.45 14.55 25.02
C ASP A 407 11.60 13.82 26.05
N SER A 408 10.27 14.03 26.03
CA SER A 408 9.34 13.23 26.83
C SER A 408 9.34 11.77 26.42
N VAL A 409 9.44 11.46 25.12
CA VAL A 409 9.59 10.08 24.64
C VAL A 409 10.93 9.50 25.08
N ILE A 410 12.02 10.27 24.97
CA ILE A 410 13.35 9.81 25.40
C ILE A 410 13.37 9.42 26.87
N ARG A 411 12.76 10.21 27.76
CA ARG A 411 12.70 9.91 29.20
C ARG A 411 11.93 8.63 29.53
N LEU A 412 11.04 8.18 28.64
CA LEU A 412 10.29 6.93 28.79
C LEU A 412 11.07 5.70 28.29
N LEU A 413 12.19 5.90 27.59
CA LEU A 413 12.98 4.82 27.01
C LEU A 413 14.15 4.45 27.95
N PRO A 414 14.40 3.14 28.18
CA PRO A 414 15.49 2.72 29.06
C PRO A 414 16.85 3.04 28.43
N ASN A 415 17.76 3.62 29.21
CA ASN A 415 19.15 3.91 28.80
C ASN A 415 19.25 4.68 27.47
N ALA A 416 18.38 5.68 27.28
CA ALA A 416 18.23 6.37 26.00
C ALA A 416 19.27 7.47 25.77
N VAL A 417 19.87 7.47 24.57
CA VAL A 417 20.84 8.47 24.11
C VAL A 417 20.42 8.93 22.71
N ARG A 418 20.26 10.24 22.51
CA ARG A 418 20.00 10.81 21.19
C ARG A 418 21.26 10.79 20.34
N ALA A 419 21.17 10.27 19.13
CA ALA A 419 22.17 10.42 18.09
C ALA A 419 21.69 11.49 17.10
N LEU A 420 22.52 12.53 16.89
CA LEU A 420 22.27 13.63 15.97
C LEU A 420 22.47 13.21 14.52
#